data_AF-A0A7X8ZAJ5-F1
#
_entry.id   AF-A0A7X8ZAJ5-F1
#
_cell.length_a   1.000
_cell.length_b   1.000
_cell.length_c   1.000
_cell.angle_alpha   90.00
_cell.angle_beta   90.00
_cell.angle_gamma   90.00
#
_symmetry.space_group_name_H-M   'P 1'
#
loop_
_entity.id
_entity.type
_entity.pdbx_description
1 polymer ?
#
loop_
_entity_poly.entity_id
_entity_poly.type
_entity_poly.pdbx_seq_one_letter_code
_entity_poly.pdbx_strand_id
1 'polypeptide(L)' 'AKKLQNTLGVEVDFWDERLTTVAAERTLIEADVSRKKRKTVIDKLAAVFILQSFLDFKSRVDSRKELL' A
#
# COMPACT_ATOMS: atom_id res chain seq x y z
N ALA A 1 1.64 -7.31 -14.67
CA ALA A 1 2.50 -6.18 -15.08
C ALA A 1 2.45 -5.89 -16.58
N LYS A 2 2.92 -6.77 -17.47
CA LYS A 2 3.11 -6.46 -18.91
C LYS A 2 1.86 -5.91 -19.62
N LYS A 3 0.67 -6.46 -19.31
CA LYS A 3 -0.61 -5.94 -19.82
C LYS A 3 -0.87 -4.49 -19.36
N LEU A 4 -0.67 -4.20 -18.07
CA LEU A 4 -0.87 -2.87 -17.49
C LEU A 4 0.12 -1.85 -18.08
N GLN A 5 1.39 -2.23 -18.18
CA GLN A 5 2.44 -1.39 -18.77
C GLN A 5 2.13 -1.06 -20.24
N ASN A 6 1.73 -2.07 -21.04
CA ASN A 6 1.40 -1.86 -22.45
C ASN A 6 0.13 -1.01 -22.65
N THR A 7 -0.84 -1.10 -21.74
CA THR A 7 -2.10 -0.34 -21.83
C THR A 7 -1.96 1.09 -21.33
N LEU A 8 -1.17 1.33 -20.30
CA LEU A 8 -1.08 2.62 -19.61
C LEU A 8 0.17 3.42 -19.98
N GLY A 9 1.19 2.80 -20.57
CA GLY A 9 2.44 3.47 -20.94
C GLY A 9 3.27 3.95 -19.74
N VAL A 10 3.00 3.45 -18.54
CA VAL A 10 3.70 3.82 -17.30
C VAL A 10 4.59 2.69 -16.81
N GLU A 11 5.62 3.04 -16.05
CA GLU A 11 6.45 2.08 -15.32
C GLU A 11 5.58 1.29 -14.32
N VAL A 12 5.81 -0.02 -14.24
CA VAL A 12 5.09 -0.91 -13.34
C VAL A 12 6.08 -1.58 -12.41
N ASP A 13 6.13 -1.09 -11.18
CA ASP A 13 6.90 -1.69 -10.10
C ASP A 13 6.10 -2.80 -9.41
N PHE A 14 6.81 -3.85 -9.00
CA PHE A 14 6.23 -4.89 -8.15
C PHE A 14 6.48 -4.56 -6.69
N TRP A 15 5.45 -4.73 -5.88
CA TRP A 15 5.52 -4.51 -4.44
C TRP A 15 4.87 -5.68 -3.69
N ASP A 16 5.44 -6.03 -2.55
CA ASP A 16 4.93 -7.12 -1.70
C ASP A 16 3.87 -6.56 -0.73
N GLU A 17 2.63 -7.05 -0.85
CA GLU A 17 1.49 -6.59 -0.06
C GLU A 17 1.24 -7.38 1.24
N ARG A 18 2.11 -8.32 1.59
CA ARG A 18 1.89 -9.19 2.76
C ARG A 18 1.62 -8.37 4.03
N LEU A 19 0.75 -8.91 4.88
CA LEU A 19 0.32 -8.34 6.18
C LEU A 19 -0.50 -7.03 6.11
N THR A 20 -0.72 -6.44 4.93
CA THR A 20 -1.47 -5.17 4.79
C THR A 20 -2.92 -5.30 5.27
N THR A 21 -3.62 -6.38 4.94
CA THR A 21 -4.99 -6.66 5.43
C THR A 21 -5.02 -6.82 6.95
N VAL A 22 -4.00 -7.44 7.54
CA VAL A 22 -3.91 -7.64 9.01
C VAL A 22 -3.69 -6.30 9.71
N ALA A 23 -2.81 -5.46 9.16
CA ALA A 23 -2.60 -4.10 9.67
C ALA A 23 -3.86 -3.24 9.54
N ALA A 24 -4.57 -3.34 8.40
CA ALA A 24 -5.81 -2.60 8.16
C ALA A 24 -6.93 -3.02 9.15
N GLU A 25 -7.12 -4.32 9.36
CA GLU A 25 -8.11 -4.81 10.35
C GLU A 25 -7.77 -4.34 11.77
N ARG A 26 -6.49 -4.40 12.18
CA ARG A 26 -6.05 -3.89 13.50
C ARG A 26 -6.34 -2.41 13.67
N THR A 27 -5.98 -1.59 12.69
CA THR A 27 -6.22 -0.14 12.70
C THR A 27 -7.71 0.17 12.86
N LEU A 28 -8.57 -0.57 12.16
CA LEU A 28 -10.03 -0.36 12.23
C LEU A 28 -10.64 -0.87 13.54
N ILE A 29 -10.06 -1.90 14.16
CA ILE A 29 -10.44 -2.35 15.50
C ILE A 29 -10.06 -1.29 16.54
N GLU A 30 -8.84 -0.76 16.47
CA GLU A 30 -8.35 0.30 17.37
C GLU A 30 -9.19 1.59 17.24
N ALA A 31 -9.71 1.87 16.04
CA ALA A 31 -10.62 2.98 15.79
C ALA A 31 -12.10 2.71 16.15
N ASP A 32 -12.38 1.61 16.87
CA ASP A 32 -13.72 1.17 17.30
C ASP A 32 -14.76 1.08 16.15
N VAL A 33 -14.28 0.72 14.95
CA VAL A 33 -15.16 0.55 13.79
C VAL A 33 -15.87 -0.79 13.91
N SER A 34 -17.20 -0.78 13.86
CA SER A 34 -17.99 -2.01 13.93
C SER A 34 -17.63 -2.99 12.80
N ARG A 35 -17.65 -4.29 13.10
CA ARG A 35 -17.26 -5.36 12.16
C ARG A 35 -17.96 -5.27 10.80
N LYS A 36 -19.24 -4.86 10.79
CA LYS A 36 -20.02 -4.64 9.55
C LYS A 36 -19.42 -3.51 8.70
N LYS A 37 -19.02 -2.39 9.32
CA LYS A 37 -18.38 -1.26 8.64
C LYS A 37 -16.96 -1.61 8.21
N ARG A 38 -16.18 -2.34 9.02
CA ARG A 38 -14.80 -2.74 8.68
C ARG A 38 -14.70 -3.48 7.35
N LYS A 39 -15.60 -4.45 7.11
CA LYS A 39 -15.64 -5.21 5.85
C LYS A 39 -15.83 -4.32 4.61
N THR A 40 -16.42 -3.13 4.75
CA THR A 40 -16.63 -2.20 3.64
C THR A 40 -15.45 -1.26 3.38
N VAL A 41 -14.53 -1.13 4.33
CA VAL A 41 -13.43 -0.14 4.26
C VAL A 41 -12.05 -0.79 4.31
N ILE A 42 -11.94 -2.07 4.68
CA ILE A 42 -10.66 -2.77 4.85
C ILE A 42 -9.83 -2.80 3.56
N ASP A 43 -10.46 -3.07 2.40
CA ASP A 43 -9.74 -3.13 1.12
C ASP A 43 -9.16 -1.77 0.71
N LYS A 44 -9.90 -0.69 1.00
CA LYS A 44 -9.43 0.67 0.75
C LYS A 44 -8.23 1.00 1.62
N LEU A 45 -8.29 0.64 2.91
CA LEU A 45 -7.21 0.91 3.84
C LEU A 45 -5.97 0.06 3.51
N ALA A 46 -6.15 -1.20 3.11
CA ALA A 46 -5.06 -2.05 2.64
C ALA A 46 -4.36 -1.45 1.41
N ALA A 47 -5.11 -0.92 0.43
CA ALA A 47 -4.54 -0.25 -0.72
C ALA A 47 -3.73 1.00 -0.35
N VAL A 48 -4.21 1.79 0.63
CA VAL A 48 -3.46 2.93 1.18
C VAL A 48 -2.15 2.47 1.83
N PHE A 49 -2.16 1.37 2.58
CA PHE A 49 -0.95 0.84 3.23
C PHE A 49 0.06 0.29 2.23
N ILE A 50 -0.39 -0.38 1.16
CA ILE A 50 0.49 -0.79 0.06
C ILE A 50 1.21 0.43 -0.51
N LEU A 51 0.45 1.45 -0.90
CA LEU A 51 1.02 2.68 -1.47
C LEU A 51 1.96 3.39 -0.50
N GLN A 52 1.56 3.55 0.75
CA GLN A 52 2.38 4.22 1.76
C GLN A 52 3.72 3.52 1.93
N SER A 53 3.72 2.18 2.06
CA SER A 53 4.94 1.42 2.26
C SER A 53 5.90 1.50 1.05
N PHE A 54 5.36 1.58 -0.17
CA PHE A 54 6.14 1.81 -1.39
C PHE A 54 6.75 3.22 -1.41
N LEU A 55 5.96 4.24 -1.10
CA LEU A 55 6.44 5.63 -1.06
C LEU A 55 7.51 5.84 0.01
N ASP A 56 7.35 5.25 1.20
CA ASP A 56 8.35 5.28 2.27
C ASP A 56 9.67 4.62 1.83
N PHE A 57 9.58 3.51 1.09
CA PHE A 57 10.76 2.87 0.51
C PHE A 57 11.44 3.75 -0.53
N LYS A 58 10.67 4.31 -1.46
CA LYS A 58 11.19 5.16 -2.53
C LYS A 58 11.90 6.39 -1.94
N SER A 59 11.27 7.05 -0.96
CA SER A 59 11.86 8.19 -0.24
C SER A 59 13.21 7.82 0.40
N ARG A 60 13.32 6.67 1.07
CA ARG A 60 14.61 6.21 1.66
C ARG A 60 15.68 5.95 0.61
N VAL A 61 15.31 5.39 -0.54
CA VAL A 61 16.24 5.11 -1.64
C VAL A 61 16.73 6.40 -2.27
N ASP A 62 15.83 7.36 -2.52
CA ASP A 62 16.15 8.64 -3.15
C ASP A 62 17.08 9.47 -2.24
N SER A 63 16.76 9.59 -0.94
CA SER A 63 17.64 10.27 0.02
C SER A 63 19.03 9.63 0.15
N ARG A 64 19.15 8.30 -0.05
CA ARG A 64 20.45 7.61 -0.04
C ARG A 64 21.27 7.89 -1.31
N LYS A 65 20.62 8.09 -2.46
CA LYS A 65 21.32 8.45 -3.71
C LYS A 65 21.90 9.86 -3.66
N GLU A 66 21.26 10.79 -2.96
CA GLU A 66 21.75 12.16 -2.79
C GLU A 66 23.03 12.26 -1.94
N LEU A 67 23.35 11.21 -1.17
CA LEU A 67 24.53 11.15 -0.30
C LEU A 67 25.76 10.49 -0.96
N LEU A 68 25.63 10.01 -2.21
CA LEU A 68 26.68 9.36 -2.99
C LEU A 68 27.05 10.20 -4.21
#